data_AF-A0A9J6GFP3-F1
#
_entry.id   AF-A0A9J6GFP3-F1
#
_cell.length_a   1.000
_cell.length_b   1.000
_cell.length_c   1.000
_cell.angle_alpha   90.00
_cell.angle_beta   90.00
_cell.angle_gamma   90.00
#
_symmetry.space_group_name_H-M   'P 1'
#
loop_
_entity.id
_entity.type
_entity.pdbx_description
1 polymer ?
#
loop_
_entity_poly.entity_id
_entity_poly.type
_entity_poly.pdbx_seq_one_letter_code
_entity_poly.pdbx_strand_id
1 'polypeptide(L)'
;MLASVLGVPGLPPSDYGPASQQRQRGPRGARSQAATLATAIHPRDHLGPRWWLRGTIARKLAQGIVLLLRDMAAGKLTEAWARVTKGAIAENILNLTKLAEKYRSPGRVSQDSNGRWWALWLALASLCVLDQEHVDKLSSGQWVKGRGDGLQAPPRPTCDNHDDGETPAIILCNVCGNVCADCDRFLHLHRRTKSHQRQVFKEEEEAIKVDLHEGCGRTKLFWVMALADSKTLKAMVEFRENTRGKSTTVPTAGICRFCGAPGVTGLLSAAATCTDCREHAANACSKTHPCGHLCSGIRGEGTCLPCLHGCVGSKGLRQDADDMCMICFSEALSCAPAIQLSCGHVFHYHCCKTVLSRSWSGPRITFGFSLCPICKAPMEHPVLRELLEPIRALFEDVKRKALMRLEYEGLHRAEAITTPGARFYDNPAAFAMERYAYYVCYKCKKAMAPS
;
A
#
# COMPACT_ATOMS: atom_id res chain seq x y z
N MET A 1 -22.03 1.28 10.26
CA MET A 1 -21.62 2.70 10.18
C MET A 1 -20.85 3.03 8.90
N LEU A 2 -19.78 2.30 8.51
CA LEU A 2 -19.13 2.52 7.20
C LEU A 2 -19.98 2.10 5.99
N ALA A 3 -20.95 1.21 6.20
CA ALA A 3 -21.85 0.73 5.17
C ALA A 3 -23.15 1.53 5.09
N SER A 4 -23.19 2.77 5.58
CA SER A 4 -24.44 3.44 5.99
C SER A 4 -24.72 4.83 5.39
N VAL A 5 -23.97 5.30 4.38
CA VAL A 5 -24.16 6.68 3.85
C VAL A 5 -24.36 6.77 2.31
N LEU A 6 -25.15 5.91 1.66
CA LEU A 6 -25.34 5.94 0.20
C LEU A 6 -26.79 5.72 -0.28
N GLY A 7 -27.46 6.82 -0.63
CA GLY A 7 -28.73 6.96 -1.37
C GLY A 7 -29.27 8.41 -1.15
N VAL A 8 -29.89 9.17 -2.06
CA VAL A 8 -30.79 8.92 -3.23
C VAL A 8 -30.83 10.20 -4.15
N PRO A 9 -31.75 10.40 -5.12
CA PRO A 9 -31.77 10.01 -6.55
C PRO A 9 -31.51 11.18 -7.56
N GLY A 10 -31.26 10.83 -8.83
CA GLY A 10 -31.69 11.64 -9.99
C GLY A 10 -30.62 11.98 -11.04
N LEU A 11 -30.94 11.67 -12.31
CA LEU A 11 -30.37 12.14 -13.59
C LEU A 11 -29.24 11.30 -14.26
N PRO A 12 -29.19 11.28 -15.62
CA PRO A 12 -28.76 10.14 -16.44
C PRO A 12 -27.23 10.05 -16.62
N PRO A 13 -26.71 8.91 -17.14
CA PRO A 13 -25.30 8.56 -17.01
C PRO A 13 -24.46 9.25 -18.07
N SER A 14 -23.60 10.16 -17.64
CA SER A 14 -22.36 10.48 -18.35
C SER A 14 -21.29 10.84 -17.33
N ASP A 15 -20.12 10.22 -17.50
CA ASP A 15 -18.86 10.52 -16.84
C ASP A 15 -18.84 10.53 -15.30
N TYR A 16 -18.46 9.41 -14.66
CA TYR A 16 -17.55 9.39 -13.51
C TYR A 16 -17.07 7.94 -13.25
N GLY A 17 -15.75 7.72 -13.21
CA GLY A 17 -15.10 6.41 -13.06
C GLY A 17 -15.31 5.76 -11.68
N PRO A 18 -15.14 4.43 -11.55
CA PRO A 18 -15.68 3.70 -10.41
C PRO A 18 -14.84 3.84 -9.13
N ALA A 19 -15.58 3.89 -8.02
CA ALA A 19 -15.09 3.79 -6.65
C ALA A 19 -14.61 2.37 -6.30
N SER A 20 -13.64 2.29 -5.36
CA SER A 20 -13.11 1.08 -4.71
C SER A 20 -12.75 -0.08 -5.66
N GLN A 21 -11.50 -0.11 -6.15
CA GLN A 21 -10.96 -1.27 -6.89
C GLN A 21 -10.19 -2.18 -5.94
N GLN A 22 -10.67 -3.40 -5.75
CA GLN A 22 -9.91 -4.54 -5.20
C GLN A 22 -9.15 -5.20 -6.34
N ARG A 23 -7.84 -5.44 -6.22
CA ARG A 23 -7.09 -6.26 -7.19
C ARG A 23 -6.69 -7.58 -6.53
N GLN A 24 -7.14 -8.70 -7.10
CA GLN A 24 -6.82 -10.05 -6.65
C GLN A 24 -5.85 -10.72 -7.63
N ARG A 25 -4.90 -11.52 -7.12
CA ARG A 25 -4.04 -12.39 -7.92
C ARG A 25 -4.35 -13.85 -7.57
N GLY A 26 -4.68 -14.62 -8.61
CA GLY A 26 -4.65 -16.09 -8.58
C GLY A 26 -3.37 -16.63 -9.23
N PRO A 27 -3.20 -17.97 -9.31
CA PRO A 27 -2.03 -18.59 -9.90
C PRO A 27 -1.81 -18.11 -11.35
N ARG A 28 -0.53 -18.03 -11.74
CA ARG A 28 -0.02 -17.25 -12.86
C ARG A 28 -0.71 -17.59 -14.19
N GLY A 29 -1.21 -16.56 -14.85
CA GLY A 29 -1.97 -16.61 -16.11
C GLY A 29 -3.40 -16.07 -15.98
N ALA A 30 -3.96 -16.01 -14.77
CA ALA A 30 -5.30 -15.44 -14.56
C ALA A 30 -5.26 -13.91 -14.43
N ARG A 31 -6.05 -13.22 -15.27
CA ARG A 31 -6.32 -11.77 -15.22
C ARG A 31 -6.50 -11.30 -13.77
N SER A 32 -5.85 -10.19 -13.40
CA SER A 32 -6.16 -9.47 -12.17
C SER A 32 -7.66 -9.16 -12.14
N GLN A 33 -8.41 -9.80 -11.24
CA GLN A 33 -9.83 -9.52 -11.11
C GLN A 33 -9.98 -8.25 -10.27
N ALA A 34 -10.50 -7.21 -10.92
CA ALA A 34 -10.92 -5.99 -10.26
C ALA A 34 -12.33 -6.21 -9.70
N ALA A 35 -12.47 -6.27 -8.37
CA ALA A 35 -13.77 -6.41 -7.72
C ALA A 35 -14.11 -5.11 -6.95
N THR A 36 -15.37 -4.68 -7.05
CA THR A 36 -15.90 -3.63 -6.19
C THR A 36 -16.82 -4.28 -5.16
N LEU A 37 -16.97 -3.66 -3.98
CA LEU A 37 -17.93 -4.14 -2.98
C LEU A 37 -19.35 -4.26 -3.58
N ALA A 38 -19.73 -3.31 -4.44
CA ALA A 38 -21.04 -3.26 -5.10
C ALA A 38 -21.28 -4.42 -6.09
N THR A 39 -20.21 -5.02 -6.61
CA THR A 39 -20.26 -6.20 -7.51
C THR A 39 -20.03 -7.52 -6.78
N ALA A 40 -19.46 -7.47 -5.57
CA ALA A 40 -19.09 -8.66 -4.79
C ALA A 40 -20.20 -9.14 -3.85
N ILE A 41 -21.24 -8.33 -3.61
CA ILE A 41 -22.39 -8.69 -2.78
C ILE A 41 -23.67 -8.50 -3.60
N HIS A 42 -24.37 -9.59 -3.90
CA HIS A 42 -25.59 -9.54 -4.71
C HIS A 42 -26.80 -9.20 -3.83
N PRO A 43 -27.78 -8.40 -4.30
CA PRO A 43 -28.96 -8.02 -3.50
C PRO A 43 -29.86 -9.17 -3.03
N ARG A 44 -29.68 -10.37 -3.61
CA ARG A 44 -30.44 -11.58 -3.27
C ARG A 44 -29.69 -12.49 -2.28
N ASP A 45 -28.46 -12.13 -1.90
CA ASP A 45 -27.66 -12.91 -0.96
C ASP A 45 -28.19 -12.74 0.47
N HIS A 46 -28.41 -13.85 1.16
CA HIS A 46 -28.87 -13.85 2.55
C HIS A 46 -27.69 -13.62 3.51
N LEU A 47 -27.35 -12.37 3.79
CA LEU A 47 -26.24 -12.01 4.70
C LEU A 47 -26.63 -11.96 6.20
N GLY A 48 -27.74 -12.58 6.58
CA GLY A 48 -28.24 -12.61 7.96
C GLY A 48 -28.67 -11.21 8.46
N PRO A 49 -28.40 -10.84 9.72
CA PRO A 49 -28.85 -9.57 10.32
C PRO A 49 -28.01 -8.36 9.87
N ARG A 50 -27.03 -8.55 8.98
CA ARG A 50 -26.10 -7.51 8.55
C ARG A 50 -26.68 -6.75 7.37
N TRP A 51 -26.51 -5.45 7.39
CA TRP A 51 -26.95 -4.55 6.33
C TRP A 51 -25.76 -3.77 5.78
N TRP A 52 -25.84 -3.41 4.50
CA TRP A 52 -24.87 -2.54 3.82
C TRP A 52 -25.61 -1.65 2.84
N LEU A 53 -24.99 -0.53 2.51
CA LEU A 53 -25.46 0.35 1.45
C LEU A 53 -24.65 0.13 0.18
N ARG A 54 -25.37 0.12 -0.93
CA ARG A 54 -24.84 -0.11 -2.28
C ARG A 54 -24.96 1.20 -3.07
N GLY A 55 -23.86 1.62 -3.69
CA GLY A 55 -23.86 2.83 -4.53
C GLY A 55 -22.45 3.39 -4.73
N THR A 56 -22.37 4.55 -5.38
CA THR A 56 -21.15 5.33 -5.55
C THR A 56 -21.21 6.59 -4.68
N ILE A 57 -20.12 6.89 -3.97
CA ILE A 57 -20.01 8.08 -3.10
C ILE A 57 -19.00 9.06 -3.69
N ALA A 58 -19.26 10.36 -3.55
CA ALA A 58 -18.26 11.38 -3.83
C ALA A 58 -17.06 11.21 -2.88
N ARG A 59 -15.83 11.30 -3.40
CA ARG A 59 -14.60 11.09 -2.61
C ARG A 59 -14.52 11.97 -1.36
N LYS A 60 -15.03 13.22 -1.43
CA LYS A 60 -15.05 14.14 -0.29
C LYS A 60 -15.90 13.63 0.88
N LEU A 61 -17.08 13.06 0.59
CA LEU A 61 -17.95 12.50 1.62
C LEU A 61 -17.31 11.27 2.26
N ALA A 62 -16.66 10.42 1.47
CA ALA A 62 -15.95 9.25 1.99
C ALA A 62 -14.79 9.64 2.92
N GLN A 63 -14.06 10.70 2.57
CA GLN A 63 -13.02 11.27 3.46
C GLN A 63 -13.62 11.82 4.76
N GLY A 64 -14.80 12.46 4.69
CA GLY A 64 -15.54 12.92 5.87
C GLY A 64 -15.97 11.76 6.79
N ILE A 65 -16.40 10.63 6.24
CA ILE A 65 -16.76 9.43 7.02
C ILE A 65 -15.53 8.83 7.71
N VAL A 66 -14.40 8.73 6.99
CA VAL A 66 -13.13 8.26 7.56
C VAL A 66 -12.68 9.18 8.70
N LEU A 67 -12.79 10.49 8.51
CA LEU A 67 -12.46 11.47 9.54
C LEU A 67 -13.36 11.34 10.76
N LEU A 68 -14.68 11.25 10.57
CA LEU A 68 -15.65 11.06 11.65
C LEU A 68 -15.32 9.82 12.49
N LEU A 69 -15.02 8.70 11.84
CA LEU A 69 -14.68 7.46 12.55
C LEU A 69 -13.36 7.56 13.32
N ARG A 70 -12.37 8.26 12.78
CA ARG A 70 -11.12 8.55 13.50
C ARG A 70 -11.38 9.47 14.69
N ASP A 71 -12.22 10.49 14.53
CA ASP A 71 -12.58 11.42 15.62
C ASP A 71 -13.39 10.72 16.71
N MET A 72 -14.29 9.80 16.33
CA MET A 72 -14.98 8.92 17.27
C MET A 72 -13.99 8.03 18.02
N ALA A 73 -13.07 7.35 17.33
CA ALA A 73 -12.05 6.51 17.96
C ALA A 73 -11.13 7.31 18.89
N ALA A 74 -10.76 8.53 18.51
CA ALA A 74 -9.96 9.46 19.31
C ALA A 74 -10.73 10.04 20.52
N GLY A 75 -12.03 9.77 20.66
CA GLY A 75 -12.85 10.26 21.77
C GLY A 75 -13.26 11.72 21.67
N LYS A 76 -13.18 12.33 20.47
CA LYS A 76 -13.59 13.72 20.26
C LYS A 76 -15.12 13.91 20.33
N LEU A 77 -15.90 12.83 20.17
CA LEU A 77 -17.34 12.85 20.42
C LEU A 77 -17.63 12.56 21.89
N THR A 78 -17.41 11.32 22.32
CA THR A 78 -17.46 10.90 23.73
C THR A 78 -16.52 9.71 23.97
N GLU A 79 -16.13 9.48 25.22
CA GLU A 79 -15.31 8.31 25.59
C GLU A 79 -16.04 6.98 25.33
N ALA A 80 -17.37 6.95 25.54
CA ALA A 80 -18.20 5.78 25.23
C ALA A 80 -18.13 5.42 23.73
N TRP A 81 -18.23 6.43 22.84
CA TRP A 81 -18.07 6.21 21.40
C TRP A 81 -16.64 5.81 21.03
N ALA A 82 -15.61 6.32 21.72
CA ALA A 82 -14.24 5.88 21.53
C ALA A 82 -14.09 4.39 21.78
N ARG A 83 -14.61 3.91 22.92
CA ARG A 83 -14.55 2.49 23.30
C ARG A 83 -15.29 1.60 22.31
N VAL A 84 -16.50 1.99 21.91
CA VAL A 84 -17.31 1.25 20.93
C VAL A 84 -16.64 1.20 19.56
N THR A 85 -16.16 2.34 19.05
CA THR A 85 -15.53 2.41 17.72
C THR A 85 -14.21 1.65 17.68
N LYS A 86 -13.34 1.83 18.67
CA LYS A 86 -12.09 1.05 18.79
C LYS A 86 -12.37 -0.44 18.90
N GLY A 87 -13.39 -0.78 19.70
CA GLY A 87 -13.94 -2.13 19.85
C GLY A 87 -14.26 -2.78 18.50
N ALA A 88 -15.09 -2.08 17.71
CA ALA A 88 -15.55 -2.55 16.42
C ALA A 88 -14.43 -2.65 15.36
N ILE A 89 -13.51 -1.70 15.32
CA ILE A 89 -12.37 -1.71 14.37
C ILE A 89 -11.51 -2.95 14.59
N ALA A 90 -11.10 -3.19 15.84
CA ALA A 90 -10.26 -4.33 16.17
C ALA A 90 -11.01 -5.67 16.04
N GLU A 91 -12.30 -5.74 16.39
CA GLU A 91 -13.10 -6.95 16.19
C GLU A 91 -13.21 -7.32 14.69
N ASN A 92 -13.42 -6.34 13.81
CA ASN A 92 -13.49 -6.58 12.37
C ASN A 92 -12.17 -7.15 11.81
N ILE A 93 -11.03 -6.64 12.29
CA ILE A 93 -9.70 -7.13 11.90
C ILE A 93 -9.47 -8.54 12.45
N LEU A 94 -9.82 -8.79 13.72
CA LEU A 94 -9.67 -10.12 14.34
C LEU A 94 -10.62 -11.17 13.75
N ASN A 95 -11.78 -10.78 13.25
CA ASN A 95 -12.67 -11.70 12.57
C ASN A 95 -12.05 -12.30 11.30
N LEU A 96 -11.01 -11.67 10.75
CA LEU A 96 -10.21 -12.23 9.65
C LEU A 96 -9.43 -13.47 10.11
N THR A 97 -8.93 -13.52 11.35
CA THR A 97 -8.18 -14.69 11.86
C THR A 97 -9.08 -15.93 11.99
N LYS A 98 -10.36 -15.70 12.29
CA LYS A 98 -11.40 -16.72 12.46
C LYS A 98 -12.00 -17.22 11.14
N LEU A 99 -11.48 -16.76 10.00
CA LEU A 99 -12.00 -17.18 8.71
C LEU A 99 -11.64 -18.65 8.45
N ALA A 100 -12.66 -19.49 8.23
CA ALA A 100 -12.48 -20.92 7.98
C ALA A 100 -11.68 -21.16 6.68
N GLU A 101 -10.92 -22.26 6.65
CA GLU A 101 -10.01 -22.60 5.55
C GLU A 101 -10.68 -22.62 4.17
N LYS A 102 -11.94 -23.08 4.10
CA LYS A 102 -12.78 -23.06 2.89
C LYS A 102 -12.96 -21.69 2.23
N TYR A 103 -12.73 -20.59 2.97
CA TYR A 103 -12.85 -19.22 2.48
C TYR A 103 -11.50 -18.52 2.24
N ARG A 104 -10.37 -19.23 2.40
CA ARG A 104 -9.01 -18.69 2.26
C ARG A 104 -8.45 -18.77 0.83
N SER A 105 -9.33 -18.78 -0.19
CA SER A 105 -8.94 -18.95 -1.60
C SER A 105 -9.61 -17.93 -2.55
N PRO A 106 -8.89 -17.40 -3.56
CA PRO A 106 -9.40 -16.37 -4.49
C PRO A 106 -10.60 -16.81 -5.34
N GLY A 107 -10.73 -18.10 -5.66
CA GLY A 107 -11.73 -18.59 -6.62
C GLY A 107 -13.18 -18.60 -6.11
N ARG A 108 -13.41 -18.40 -4.80
CA ARG A 108 -14.73 -18.54 -4.18
C ARG A 108 -15.31 -17.23 -3.65
N VAL A 109 -14.63 -16.12 -3.92
CA VAL A 109 -14.99 -14.77 -3.49
C VAL A 109 -16.34 -14.30 -4.02
N SER A 110 -16.76 -14.85 -5.16
CA SER A 110 -17.95 -14.41 -5.91
C SER A 110 -19.02 -15.49 -6.08
N GLN A 111 -18.84 -16.69 -5.52
CA GLN A 111 -19.71 -17.84 -5.83
C GLN A 111 -20.51 -18.41 -4.66
N ASP A 112 -20.22 -18.02 -3.40
CA ASP A 112 -20.92 -18.59 -2.24
C ASP A 112 -21.62 -17.50 -1.42
N SER A 113 -22.94 -17.39 -1.61
CA SER A 113 -23.82 -16.41 -0.96
C SER A 113 -24.03 -16.66 0.55
N ASN A 114 -23.50 -17.77 1.08
CA ASN A 114 -23.50 -18.13 2.51
C ASN A 114 -22.15 -17.89 3.22
N GLY A 115 -21.15 -17.33 2.53
CA GLY A 115 -19.79 -17.17 3.05
C GLY A 115 -19.61 -15.98 4.00
N ARG A 116 -18.74 -16.13 5.03
CA ARG A 116 -18.28 -15.04 5.93
C ARG A 116 -17.38 -14.02 5.22
N TRP A 117 -17.60 -13.75 3.93
CA TRP A 117 -16.78 -12.83 3.13
C TRP A 117 -16.93 -11.36 3.54
N TRP A 118 -18.05 -11.02 4.17
CA TRP A 118 -18.26 -9.74 4.85
C TRP A 118 -17.15 -9.43 5.88
N ALA A 119 -16.54 -10.45 6.49
CA ALA A 119 -15.46 -10.26 7.45
C ALA A 119 -14.22 -9.65 6.79
N LEU A 120 -13.89 -10.06 5.56
CA LEU A 120 -12.80 -9.47 4.80
C LEU A 120 -13.09 -8.02 4.48
N TRP A 121 -14.27 -7.71 3.95
CA TRP A 121 -14.65 -6.34 3.59
C TRP A 121 -14.66 -5.40 4.82
N LEU A 122 -15.16 -5.87 5.95
CA LEU A 122 -15.12 -5.12 7.20
C LEU A 122 -13.70 -4.94 7.72
N ALA A 123 -12.84 -5.95 7.59
CA ALA A 123 -11.42 -5.83 7.92
C ALA A 123 -10.75 -4.76 7.06
N LEU A 124 -10.94 -4.78 5.73
CA LEU A 124 -10.37 -3.78 4.81
C LEU A 124 -10.87 -2.36 5.12
N ALA A 125 -12.16 -2.21 5.40
CA ALA A 125 -12.73 -0.93 5.79
C ALA A 125 -12.17 -0.43 7.13
N SER A 126 -11.93 -1.35 8.07
CA SER A 126 -11.33 -1.06 9.37
C SER A 126 -9.85 -0.68 9.25
N LEU A 127 -9.11 -1.25 8.29
CA LEU A 127 -7.73 -0.85 7.98
C LEU A 127 -7.64 0.60 7.47
N CYS A 128 -8.66 1.13 6.78
CA CYS A 128 -8.69 2.54 6.36
C CYS A 128 -8.80 3.52 7.55
N VAL A 129 -9.38 3.11 8.67
CA VAL A 129 -9.59 3.94 9.86
C VAL A 129 -8.70 3.50 11.03
N LEU A 130 -7.72 2.65 10.76
CA LEU A 130 -6.75 2.17 11.74
C LEU A 130 -5.95 3.34 12.33
N ASP A 131 -5.60 3.19 13.60
CA ASP A 131 -4.84 4.17 14.39
C ASP A 131 -3.76 3.43 15.19
N GLN A 132 -2.73 4.14 15.66
CA GLN A 132 -1.53 3.55 16.28
C GLN A 132 -1.87 2.68 17.51
N GLU A 133 -2.83 3.11 18.33
CA GLU A 133 -3.26 2.33 19.50
C GLU A 133 -3.83 0.95 19.12
N HIS A 134 -4.44 0.82 17.93
CA HIS A 134 -4.89 -0.48 17.43
C HIS A 134 -3.71 -1.37 17.04
N VAL A 135 -2.68 -0.78 16.41
CA VAL A 135 -1.46 -1.49 15.99
C VAL A 135 -0.77 -2.10 17.20
N ASP A 136 -0.51 -1.28 18.22
CA ASP A 136 0.21 -1.70 19.42
C ASP A 136 -0.52 -2.85 20.14
N LYS A 137 -1.85 -2.77 20.22
CA LYS A 137 -2.69 -3.72 20.95
C LYS A 137 -3.00 -5.02 20.18
N LEU A 138 -3.14 -4.95 18.86
CA LEU A 138 -3.41 -6.12 18.02
C LEU A 138 -2.12 -6.91 17.76
N SER A 139 -1.00 -6.22 17.54
CA SER A 139 0.30 -6.86 17.27
C SER A 139 0.96 -7.43 18.52
N SER A 140 0.64 -6.93 19.71
CA SER A 140 1.11 -7.50 20.99
C SER A 140 0.29 -8.71 21.48
N GLY A 141 -0.77 -9.10 20.77
CA GLY A 141 -1.68 -10.18 21.20
C GLY A 141 -2.47 -9.89 22.48
N GLN A 142 -2.35 -8.68 23.05
CA GLN A 142 -3.05 -8.27 24.28
C GLN A 142 -4.57 -8.27 24.11
N TRP A 143 -5.07 -8.03 22.90
CA TRP A 143 -6.51 -8.07 22.61
C TRP A 143 -7.18 -9.43 22.77
N VAL A 144 -6.41 -10.52 22.71
CA VAL A 144 -6.94 -11.88 22.96
C VAL A 144 -7.19 -12.11 24.46
N LYS A 145 -6.44 -11.43 25.34
CA LYS A 145 -6.55 -11.54 26.81
C LYS A 145 -7.78 -10.84 27.41
N GLY A 146 -8.45 -9.96 26.65
CA GLY A 146 -9.56 -9.14 27.13
C GLY A 146 -10.95 -9.80 27.12
N ARG A 147 -11.07 -11.06 26.66
CA ARG A 147 -12.33 -11.81 26.74
C ARG A 147 -12.34 -12.66 28.00
N GLY A 148 -13.20 -12.29 28.94
CA GLY A 148 -13.41 -12.94 30.23
C GLY A 148 -14.03 -14.34 30.13
N ASP A 149 -13.27 -15.30 29.61
CA ASP A 149 -13.39 -16.71 30.03
C ASP A 149 -12.10 -17.04 30.77
N GLY A 150 -12.20 -17.35 32.06
CA GLY A 150 -11.09 -17.59 33.00
C GLY A 150 -10.23 -18.83 32.70
N LEU A 151 -10.15 -19.27 31.45
CA LEU A 151 -9.24 -20.31 30.99
C LEU A 151 -7.95 -19.63 30.53
N GLN A 152 -6.95 -19.61 31.41
CA GLN A 152 -5.58 -19.24 31.06
C GLN A 152 -5.13 -20.08 29.87
N ALA A 153 -4.87 -19.43 28.73
CA ALA A 153 -4.13 -20.06 27.64
C ALA A 153 -2.78 -20.57 28.21
N PRO A 154 -2.28 -21.73 27.74
CA PRO A 154 -1.02 -22.27 28.24
C PRO A 154 0.09 -21.22 28.15
N PRO A 155 0.98 -21.13 29.15
CA PRO A 155 2.03 -20.12 29.19
C PRO A 155 2.90 -20.24 27.93
N ARG A 156 3.12 -19.10 27.25
CA ARG A 156 3.98 -19.05 26.07
C ARG A 156 5.39 -19.51 26.46
N PRO A 157 6.05 -20.35 25.64
CA PRO A 157 7.43 -20.73 25.91
C PRO A 157 8.34 -19.49 25.88
N THR A 158 9.24 -19.40 26.84
CA THR A 158 10.26 -18.34 26.92
C THR A 158 11.50 -18.77 26.15
N CYS A 159 12.34 -17.79 25.80
CA CYS A 159 13.58 -18.01 25.06
C CYS A 159 14.62 -18.67 25.97
N ASP A 160 15.05 -19.89 25.63
CA ASP A 160 16.04 -20.67 26.38
C ASP A 160 17.44 -20.03 26.37
N ASN A 161 17.70 -19.09 25.45
CA ASN A 161 18.95 -18.32 25.41
C ASN A 161 18.95 -17.09 26.34
N HIS A 162 17.81 -16.76 26.96
CA HIS A 162 17.68 -15.67 27.92
C HIS A 162 17.33 -16.26 29.30
N ASP A 163 18.09 -15.91 30.33
CA ASP A 163 17.82 -16.30 31.72
C ASP A 163 16.76 -15.40 32.40
N ASP A 164 16.07 -14.55 31.64
CA ASP A 164 15.10 -13.58 32.19
C ASP A 164 13.72 -14.18 32.48
N GLY A 165 13.37 -15.33 31.88
CA GLY A 165 12.05 -15.94 32.03
C GLY A 165 10.90 -15.07 31.49
N GLU A 166 11.18 -14.01 30.76
CA GLU A 166 10.19 -13.04 30.26
C GLU A 166 10.20 -12.94 28.74
N THR A 167 11.36 -13.13 28.11
CA THR A 167 11.51 -13.02 26.65
C THR A 167 10.76 -14.17 25.95
N PRO A 168 9.72 -13.90 25.14
CA PRO A 168 8.95 -14.97 24.50
C PRO A 168 9.75 -15.63 23.37
N ALA A 169 9.74 -16.96 23.32
CA ALA A 169 10.25 -17.71 22.18
C ALA A 169 9.21 -17.75 21.05
N ILE A 170 9.69 -17.61 19.81
CA ILE A 170 8.84 -17.69 18.62
C ILE A 170 9.24 -18.82 17.67
N ILE A 171 10.42 -19.39 17.87
CA ILE A 171 11.02 -20.43 17.03
C ILE A 171 11.46 -21.58 17.92
N LEU A 172 11.06 -22.79 17.56
CA LEU A 172 11.62 -24.04 18.05
C LEU A 172 12.74 -24.47 17.10
N CYS A 173 13.97 -24.45 17.59
CA CYS A 173 15.12 -25.05 16.92
C CYS A 173 15.32 -26.48 17.45
N ASN A 174 15.55 -27.43 16.56
CA ASN A 174 15.80 -28.82 16.96
C ASN A 174 17.11 -29.02 17.77
N VAL A 175 18.02 -28.05 17.75
CA VAL A 175 19.30 -28.09 18.46
C VAL A 175 19.41 -26.99 19.52
N CYS A 176 19.00 -25.76 19.20
CA CYS A 176 19.14 -24.60 20.10
C CYS A 176 17.97 -24.42 21.07
N GLY A 177 16.94 -25.26 21.02
CA GLY A 177 15.74 -25.11 21.86
C GLY A 177 14.81 -23.99 21.39
N ASN A 178 14.05 -23.44 22.33
CA ASN A 178 13.09 -22.36 22.12
C ASN A 178 13.84 -21.03 22.07
N VAL A 179 13.79 -20.32 20.96
CA VAL A 179 14.53 -19.06 20.77
C VAL A 179 13.61 -17.92 20.32
N CYS A 180 13.89 -16.72 20.80
CA CYS A 180 13.24 -15.49 20.33
C CYS A 180 13.73 -15.12 18.91
N ALA A 181 13.10 -14.11 18.29
CA ALA A 181 13.43 -13.65 16.94
C ALA A 181 14.91 -13.24 16.81
N ASP A 182 15.40 -12.53 17.82
CA ASP A 182 16.77 -12.00 17.83
C ASP A 182 17.78 -13.13 18.07
N CYS A 183 17.51 -14.02 19.03
CA CYS A 183 18.37 -15.17 19.28
C CYS A 183 18.44 -16.11 18.07
N ASP A 184 17.33 -16.36 17.36
CA ASP A 184 17.38 -17.10 16.09
C ASP A 184 18.33 -16.45 15.09
N ARG A 185 18.24 -15.13 14.94
CA ARG A 185 19.07 -14.37 13.99
C ARG A 185 20.55 -14.47 14.32
N PHE A 186 20.93 -14.33 15.58
CA PHE A 186 22.33 -14.33 15.99
C PHE A 186 22.92 -15.74 16.09
N LEU A 187 22.20 -16.69 16.69
CA LEU A 187 22.68 -18.06 16.87
C LEU A 187 22.82 -18.80 15.54
N HIS A 188 21.99 -18.49 14.54
CA HIS A 188 22.02 -19.15 13.23
C HIS A 188 22.78 -18.36 12.15
N LEU A 189 23.53 -17.32 12.55
CA LEU A 189 24.42 -16.59 11.64
C LEU A 189 25.65 -17.43 11.25
N HIS A 190 26.14 -18.26 12.17
CA HIS A 190 27.36 -19.06 11.97
C HIS A 190 27.13 -20.24 11.01
N ARG A 191 28.11 -20.54 10.16
CA ARG A 191 28.07 -21.64 9.16
C ARG A 191 27.72 -23.02 9.70
N ARG A 192 27.98 -23.26 11.00
CA ARG A 192 27.78 -24.56 11.66
C ARG A 192 26.34 -24.73 12.15
N THR A 193 25.68 -23.64 12.51
CA THR A 193 24.34 -23.61 13.10
C THR A 193 23.27 -23.23 12.08
N LYS A 194 23.64 -22.56 10.97
CA LYS A 194 22.72 -22.15 9.90
C LYS A 194 21.87 -23.28 9.30
N SER A 195 22.31 -24.54 9.38
CA SER A 195 21.59 -25.72 8.89
C SER A 195 20.65 -26.37 9.90
N HIS A 196 20.50 -25.80 11.10
CA HIS A 196 19.54 -26.32 12.07
C HIS A 196 18.10 -26.26 11.53
N GLN A 197 17.30 -27.27 11.88
CA GLN A 197 15.91 -27.33 11.50
C GLN A 197 15.10 -26.48 12.49
N ARG A 198 14.41 -25.49 11.95
CA ARG A 198 13.72 -24.45 12.72
C ARG A 198 12.25 -24.43 12.34
N GLN A 199 11.39 -24.43 13.34
CA GLN A 199 9.95 -24.39 13.19
C GLN A 199 9.39 -23.22 14.01
N VAL A 200 8.61 -22.35 13.37
CA VAL A 200 7.88 -21.30 14.09
C VAL A 200 6.73 -21.95 14.86
N PHE A 201 6.48 -21.52 16.10
CA PHE A 201 5.34 -22.03 16.86
C PHE A 201 4.03 -21.76 16.13
N LYS A 202 3.13 -22.76 16.13
CA LYS A 202 1.85 -22.68 15.41
C LYS A 202 1.00 -21.47 15.82
N GLU A 203 1.06 -21.09 17.10
CA GLU A 203 0.35 -19.92 17.64
C GLU A 203 0.90 -18.58 17.10
N GLU A 204 2.21 -18.49 16.86
CA GLU A 204 2.87 -17.33 16.23
C GLU A 204 2.71 -17.31 14.71
N GLU A 205 2.64 -18.49 14.07
CA GLU A 205 2.30 -18.62 12.64
C GLU A 205 0.86 -18.15 12.38
N GLU A 206 -0.06 -18.41 13.31
CA GLU A 206 -1.46 -17.99 13.26
C GLU A 206 -1.70 -16.56 13.79
N ALA A 207 -0.68 -15.91 14.37
CA ALA A 207 -0.79 -14.57 14.91
C ALA A 207 -0.99 -13.52 13.81
N ILE A 208 -1.91 -12.58 14.08
CA ILE A 208 -2.17 -11.45 13.21
C ILE A 208 -1.12 -10.36 13.44
N LYS A 209 -0.41 -9.96 12.39
CA LYS A 209 0.47 -8.79 12.43
C LYS A 209 -0.27 -7.62 11.82
N VAL A 210 -0.40 -6.53 12.56
CA VAL A 210 -1.05 -5.31 12.11
C VAL A 210 -0.03 -4.19 12.09
N ASP A 211 -0.07 -3.35 11.07
CA ASP A 211 0.87 -2.23 10.89
C ASP A 211 0.15 -1.03 10.28
N LEU A 212 0.66 0.17 10.54
CA LEU A 212 0.14 1.42 10.01
C LEU A 212 1.31 2.28 9.54
N HIS A 213 1.41 2.45 8.22
CA HIS A 213 2.48 3.25 7.62
C HIS A 213 1.91 4.35 6.72
N GLU A 214 2.18 5.61 7.05
CA GLU A 214 1.73 6.82 6.31
C GLU A 214 0.22 6.86 5.96
N GLY A 215 -0.63 6.27 6.80
CA GLY A 215 -2.08 6.20 6.59
C GLY A 215 -2.55 5.01 5.75
N CYS A 216 -1.65 4.06 5.47
CA CYS A 216 -1.94 2.75 4.92
C CYS A 216 -1.94 1.71 6.05
N GLY A 217 -3.13 1.19 6.38
CA GLY A 217 -3.29 0.11 7.33
C GLY A 217 -3.03 -1.24 6.67
N ARG A 218 -2.25 -2.10 7.34
CA ARG A 218 -1.86 -3.42 6.85
C ARG A 218 -2.17 -4.47 7.89
N THR A 219 -2.56 -5.64 7.41
CA THR A 219 -2.66 -6.83 8.23
C THR A 219 -2.10 -8.03 7.48
N LYS A 220 -1.36 -8.86 8.20
CA LYS A 220 -0.67 -10.04 7.67
C LYS A 220 -0.96 -11.23 8.55
N LEU A 221 -1.50 -12.26 7.92
CA LEU A 221 -1.68 -13.61 8.43
C LEU A 221 -0.86 -14.56 7.56
N PHE A 222 -0.66 -15.80 8.01
CA PHE A 222 0.10 -16.77 7.22
C PHE A 222 -0.48 -17.03 5.82
N TRP A 223 -1.81 -16.95 5.68
CA TRP A 223 -2.53 -17.24 4.44
C TRP A 223 -3.02 -16.00 3.67
N VAL A 224 -2.94 -14.79 4.26
CA VAL A 224 -3.40 -13.57 3.59
C VAL A 224 -2.63 -12.34 4.04
N MET A 225 -2.35 -11.46 3.09
CA MET A 225 -1.91 -10.09 3.33
C MET A 225 -2.99 -9.15 2.81
N ALA A 226 -3.46 -8.25 3.66
CA ALA A 226 -4.46 -7.25 3.30
C ALA A 226 -3.95 -5.86 3.64
N LEU A 227 -4.10 -4.93 2.71
CA LEU A 227 -3.68 -3.54 2.85
C LEU A 227 -4.78 -2.61 2.35
N ALA A 228 -4.97 -1.49 3.04
CA ALA A 228 -5.92 -0.47 2.65
C ALA A 228 -5.34 0.92 2.88
N ASP A 229 -5.45 1.78 1.86
CA ASP A 229 -5.03 3.18 1.95
C ASP A 229 -6.23 4.09 2.25
N SER A 230 -6.12 4.84 3.34
CA SER A 230 -7.16 5.76 3.81
C SER A 230 -7.39 6.96 2.88
N LYS A 231 -6.38 7.37 2.09
CA LYS A 231 -6.49 8.53 1.19
C LYS A 231 -7.16 8.18 -0.14
N THR A 232 -6.73 7.09 -0.76
CA THR A 232 -7.25 6.65 -2.06
C THR A 232 -8.48 5.75 -1.95
N LEU A 233 -8.74 5.18 -0.77
CA LEU A 233 -9.78 4.17 -0.49
C LEU A 233 -9.66 2.94 -1.39
N LYS A 234 -8.41 2.61 -1.72
CA LYS A 234 -8.05 1.41 -2.45
C LYS A 234 -7.52 0.37 -1.46
N ALA A 235 -7.84 -0.88 -1.73
CA ALA A 235 -7.41 -2.00 -0.92
C ALA A 235 -6.91 -3.13 -1.82
N MET A 236 -5.92 -3.86 -1.33
CA MET A 236 -5.40 -5.06 -1.98
C MET A 236 -5.41 -6.21 -0.99
N VAL A 237 -5.73 -7.40 -1.50
CA VAL A 237 -5.72 -8.64 -0.74
C VAL A 237 -4.95 -9.67 -1.54
N GLU A 238 -3.86 -10.16 -0.97
CA GLU A 238 -3.03 -11.20 -1.54
C GLU A 238 -3.18 -12.48 -0.70
N PHE A 239 -3.71 -13.53 -1.32
CA PHE A 239 -3.82 -14.85 -0.70
C PHE A 239 -2.50 -15.58 -0.88
N ARG A 240 -1.91 -16.04 0.23
CA ARG A 240 -0.69 -16.86 0.22
C ARG A 240 -1.12 -18.32 0.10
N GLU A 241 -0.75 -18.97 -1.01
CA GLU A 241 -0.99 -20.40 -1.18
C GLU A 241 -0.13 -21.17 -0.17
N ASN A 242 -0.79 -22.03 0.62
CA ASN A 242 -0.12 -22.89 1.57
C ASN A 242 0.60 -24.00 0.77
N THR A 243 1.90 -23.87 0.52
CA THR A 243 2.75 -24.96 -0.02
C THR A 243 3.01 -26.04 1.04
N ARG A 244 2.03 -26.33 1.90
CA ARG A 244 2.03 -27.54 2.74
C ARG A 244 1.61 -28.71 1.86
N GLY A 245 2.59 -29.37 1.22
CA GLY A 245 2.40 -30.73 0.71
C GLY A 245 2.94 -31.09 -0.67
N LYS A 246 3.75 -30.27 -1.36
CA LYS A 246 4.44 -30.73 -2.59
C LYS A 246 5.94 -30.45 -2.58
N SER A 247 6.66 -31.55 -2.39
CA SER A 247 8.04 -31.85 -2.77
C SER A 247 9.18 -31.25 -1.95
N THR A 248 9.73 -32.09 -1.08
CA THR A 248 11.14 -32.18 -0.69
C THR A 248 12.03 -32.52 -1.90
N THR A 249 12.03 -31.65 -2.90
CA THR A 249 13.10 -31.58 -3.90
C THR A 249 13.60 -30.15 -3.86
N VAL A 250 14.79 -29.97 -3.28
CA VAL A 250 15.57 -28.73 -3.39
C VAL A 250 15.54 -28.30 -4.85
N PRO A 251 14.95 -27.15 -5.22
CA PRO A 251 15.07 -26.67 -6.57
C PRO A 251 16.54 -26.30 -6.75
N THR A 252 17.23 -26.99 -7.65
CA THR A 252 18.59 -26.66 -8.14
C THR A 252 18.62 -25.35 -8.96
N ALA A 253 17.51 -24.61 -9.00
CA ALA A 253 17.33 -23.33 -9.68
C ALA A 253 17.03 -22.23 -8.65
N GLY A 254 17.80 -21.13 -8.70
CA GLY A 254 17.64 -20.00 -7.77
C GLY A 254 16.27 -19.32 -7.92
N ILE A 255 15.75 -18.71 -6.85
CA ILE A 255 14.46 -18.00 -6.87
C ILE A 255 14.62 -16.62 -7.53
N CYS A 256 13.67 -16.26 -8.39
CA CYS A 256 13.58 -14.96 -9.05
C CYS A 256 13.52 -13.85 -8.01
N ARG A 257 14.49 -12.95 -8.07
CA ARG A 257 14.63 -11.81 -7.16
C ARG A 257 13.37 -10.94 -7.04
N PHE A 258 12.61 -10.80 -8.10
CA PHE A 258 11.49 -9.86 -8.20
C PHE A 258 10.13 -10.47 -7.85
N CYS A 259 9.85 -11.67 -8.33
CA CYS A 259 8.52 -12.27 -8.24
C CYS A 259 8.47 -13.60 -7.46
N GLY A 260 9.59 -14.05 -6.92
CA GLY A 260 9.67 -15.30 -6.16
C GLY A 260 9.47 -16.58 -6.98
N ALA A 261 9.41 -16.50 -8.31
CA ALA A 261 9.35 -17.67 -9.20
C ALA A 261 10.61 -18.52 -9.12
N PRO A 262 10.59 -19.82 -9.45
CA PRO A 262 11.80 -20.53 -9.85
C PRO A 262 12.45 -19.77 -11.03
N GLY A 263 13.71 -19.37 -10.87
CA GLY A 263 14.49 -18.70 -11.91
C GLY A 263 14.98 -19.69 -12.97
N VAL A 264 15.32 -19.18 -14.15
CA VAL A 264 15.76 -20.01 -15.29
C VAL A 264 17.25 -20.35 -15.21
N THR A 265 18.00 -19.70 -14.32
CA THR A 265 19.46 -19.82 -14.21
C THR A 265 19.87 -20.81 -13.12
N GLY A 266 20.63 -21.84 -13.54
CA GLY A 266 21.21 -22.87 -12.68
C GLY A 266 22.25 -22.32 -11.71
N LEU A 267 22.38 -23.02 -10.57
CA LEU A 267 23.38 -22.95 -9.52
C LEU A 267 24.37 -21.75 -9.56
N LEU A 268 24.30 -20.92 -8.50
CA LEU A 268 25.34 -19.98 -8.00
C LEU A 268 25.19 -18.47 -8.32
N SER A 269 24.18 -18.01 -9.05
CA SER A 269 23.98 -16.55 -9.19
C SER A 269 22.94 -16.01 -8.20
N ALA A 270 23.35 -15.06 -7.36
CA ALA A 270 22.48 -14.30 -6.45
C ALA A 270 21.39 -13.47 -7.17
N ALA A 271 21.35 -13.49 -8.50
CA ALA A 271 20.44 -12.72 -9.34
C ALA A 271 19.62 -13.60 -10.30
N ALA A 272 19.13 -14.76 -9.83
CA ALA A 272 18.18 -15.55 -10.60
C ALA A 272 16.97 -14.68 -10.99
N THR A 273 16.59 -14.73 -12.27
CA THR A 273 15.49 -13.93 -12.85
C THR A 273 14.65 -14.85 -13.73
N CYS A 274 13.32 -14.75 -13.66
CA CYS A 274 12.42 -15.45 -14.57
C CYS A 274 12.26 -14.69 -15.90
N THR A 275 11.69 -15.34 -16.91
CA THR A 275 11.44 -14.74 -18.24
C THR A 275 10.68 -13.42 -18.15
N ASP A 276 9.66 -13.37 -17.31
CA ASP A 276 8.74 -12.23 -17.20
C ASP A 276 9.40 -11.01 -16.54
N CYS A 277 10.43 -11.22 -15.72
CA CYS A 277 11.13 -10.14 -15.00
C CYS A 277 12.45 -9.74 -15.68
N ARG A 278 12.68 -10.14 -16.94
CA ARG A 278 13.92 -9.85 -17.67
C ARG A 278 14.18 -8.35 -17.84
N GLU A 279 13.14 -7.58 -18.12
CA GLU A 279 13.25 -6.12 -18.28
C GLU A 279 13.58 -5.42 -16.95
N HIS A 280 12.97 -5.89 -15.85
CA HIS A 280 13.31 -5.43 -14.51
C HIS A 280 14.78 -5.74 -14.17
N ALA A 281 15.25 -6.96 -14.45
CA ALA A 281 16.65 -7.33 -14.23
C ALA A 281 17.64 -6.51 -15.07
N ALA A 282 17.29 -6.19 -16.32
CA ALA A 282 18.14 -5.37 -17.19
C ALA A 282 18.40 -3.97 -16.59
N ASN A 283 17.35 -3.37 -16.02
CA ASN A 283 17.40 -2.03 -15.44
C ASN A 283 17.78 -2.01 -13.95
N ALA A 284 17.88 -3.17 -13.29
CA ALA A 284 18.19 -3.26 -11.86
C ALA A 284 19.68 -3.05 -11.57
N CYS A 285 19.97 -2.46 -10.42
CA CYS A 285 21.32 -2.45 -9.88
C CYS A 285 21.77 -3.87 -9.52
N SER A 286 23.00 -4.20 -9.91
CA SER A 286 23.65 -5.50 -9.62
C SER A 286 24.55 -5.46 -8.38
N LYS A 287 24.63 -4.31 -7.69
CA LYS A 287 25.45 -4.15 -6.48
C LYS A 287 24.75 -4.74 -5.25
N THR A 288 25.54 -5.20 -4.31
CA THR A 288 25.10 -5.68 -2.99
C THR A 288 25.50 -4.65 -1.94
N HIS A 289 24.58 -4.27 -1.07
CA HIS A 289 24.87 -3.37 0.04
C HIS A 289 25.76 -4.05 1.09
N PRO A 290 26.45 -3.29 1.96
CA PRO A 290 27.25 -3.84 3.06
C PRO A 290 26.46 -4.75 4.01
N CYS A 291 25.14 -4.54 4.11
CA CYS A 291 24.24 -5.38 4.91
C CYS A 291 23.95 -6.76 4.28
N GLY A 292 24.46 -7.05 3.07
CA GLY A 292 24.26 -8.31 2.36
C GLY A 292 23.02 -8.37 1.45
N HIS A 293 22.18 -7.33 1.45
CA HIS A 293 21.02 -7.25 0.54
C HIS A 293 21.40 -6.69 -0.83
N LEU A 294 20.77 -7.21 -1.88
CA LEU A 294 20.91 -6.68 -3.23
C LEU A 294 20.24 -5.30 -3.34
N CYS A 295 20.89 -4.37 -4.02
CA CYS A 295 20.38 -3.01 -4.20
C CYS A 295 19.14 -3.00 -5.10
N SER A 296 17.98 -2.63 -4.56
CA SER A 296 16.71 -2.52 -5.32
C SER A 296 16.63 -1.26 -6.20
N GLY A 297 17.73 -0.51 -6.32
CA GLY A 297 17.86 0.63 -7.20
C GLY A 297 18.02 0.27 -8.67
N ILE A 298 18.29 1.28 -9.49
CA ILE A 298 18.51 1.13 -10.93
C ILE A 298 19.99 0.98 -11.30
N ARG A 299 20.26 0.41 -12.47
CA ARG A 299 21.60 0.30 -13.04
C ARG A 299 22.14 1.68 -13.40
N GLY A 300 23.41 1.94 -13.09
CA GLY A 300 24.11 3.17 -13.49
C GLY A 300 23.81 4.39 -12.61
N GLU A 301 23.14 4.20 -11.48
CA GLU A 301 22.93 5.28 -10.51
C GLU A 301 24.24 5.67 -9.82
N GLY A 302 24.51 6.98 -9.70
CA GLY A 302 25.74 7.50 -9.09
C GLY A 302 25.83 7.15 -7.60
N THR A 303 24.70 7.22 -6.88
CA THR A 303 24.55 6.72 -5.52
C THR A 303 23.46 5.65 -5.53
N CYS A 304 23.73 4.48 -4.94
CA CYS A 304 22.73 3.42 -4.87
C CYS A 304 21.58 3.83 -3.95
N LEU A 305 20.36 3.51 -4.36
CA LEU A 305 19.18 3.53 -3.49
C LEU A 305 19.50 2.91 -2.11
N PRO A 306 19.22 3.59 -0.98
CA PRO A 306 19.43 3.03 0.35
C PRO A 306 18.66 1.71 0.54
N CYS A 307 19.16 0.82 1.40
CA CYS A 307 18.59 -0.51 1.55
C CYS A 307 17.15 -0.44 2.09
N LEU A 308 16.18 -0.92 1.30
CA LEU A 308 14.75 -0.92 1.61
C LEU A 308 14.37 -1.81 2.82
N HIS A 309 15.26 -2.69 3.28
CA HIS A 309 15.03 -3.55 4.45
C HIS A 309 15.40 -2.88 5.79
N GLY A 310 15.51 -1.55 5.84
CA GLY A 310 15.75 -0.79 7.08
C GLY A 310 17.09 -1.12 7.77
N CYS A 311 18.11 -1.54 7.03
CA CYS A 311 19.41 -1.91 7.58
C CYS A 311 20.20 -0.70 8.09
N VAL A 312 21.17 -0.94 8.99
CA VAL A 312 22.04 0.10 9.57
C VAL A 312 22.70 0.93 8.44
N GLY A 313 22.40 2.24 8.42
CA GLY A 313 22.87 3.18 7.39
C GLY A 313 21.80 3.65 6.39
N SER A 314 20.61 3.04 6.39
CA SER A 314 19.44 3.46 5.60
C SER A 314 18.80 4.75 6.14
N LYS A 315 19.50 5.89 6.08
CA LYS A 315 18.95 7.20 6.47
C LYS A 315 18.14 7.81 5.32
N GLY A 316 16.97 8.37 5.63
CA GLY A 316 16.13 9.12 4.69
C GLY A 316 15.08 8.30 3.92
N LEU A 317 14.95 7.00 4.18
CA LEU A 317 13.87 6.18 3.63
C LEU A 317 12.55 6.46 4.36
N ARG A 318 11.53 6.81 3.60
CA ARG A 318 10.14 6.91 4.08
C ARG A 318 9.31 5.67 3.80
N GLN A 319 9.89 4.68 3.11
CA GLN A 319 9.21 3.49 2.61
C GLN A 319 10.13 2.28 2.67
N ASP A 320 9.57 1.09 2.87
CA ASP A 320 10.32 -0.17 2.97
C ASP A 320 10.18 -1.06 1.72
N ALA A 321 10.71 -2.28 1.79
CA ALA A 321 10.72 -3.25 0.67
C ALA A 321 9.34 -3.86 0.38
N ASP A 322 8.47 -3.94 1.40
CA ASP A 322 7.14 -4.56 1.34
C ASP A 322 6.05 -3.50 1.03
N ASP A 323 6.37 -2.21 1.16
CA ASP A 323 5.54 -1.10 0.73
C ASP A 323 5.13 -1.24 -0.75
N MET A 324 3.88 -0.92 -1.02
CA MET A 324 3.37 -0.90 -2.40
C MET A 324 3.79 0.36 -3.12
N CYS A 325 4.15 0.23 -4.40
CA CYS A 325 4.36 1.39 -5.25
C CYS A 325 3.01 2.12 -5.46
N MET A 326 2.92 3.35 -4.94
CA MET A 326 1.69 4.17 -4.97
C MET A 326 1.38 4.77 -6.37
N ILE A 327 2.06 4.28 -7.42
CA ILE A 327 1.71 4.56 -8.83
C ILE A 327 0.96 3.37 -9.42
N CYS A 328 1.55 2.17 -9.38
CA CYS A 328 0.91 0.98 -9.97
C CYS A 328 -0.14 0.36 -9.04
N PHE A 329 0.03 0.46 -7.72
CA PHE A 329 -0.78 -0.23 -6.72
C PHE A 329 -0.92 -1.74 -7.03
N SER A 330 0.08 -2.34 -7.67
CA SER A 330 0.04 -3.74 -8.10
C SER A 330 1.15 -4.58 -7.51
N GLU A 331 2.30 -3.97 -7.24
CA GLU A 331 3.51 -4.67 -6.81
C GLU A 331 4.23 -3.91 -5.69
N ALA A 332 4.86 -4.66 -4.79
CA ALA A 332 5.73 -4.10 -3.74
C ALA A 332 6.97 -3.44 -4.36
N LEU A 333 7.60 -2.52 -3.63
CA LEU A 333 8.79 -1.80 -4.09
C LEU A 333 9.97 -2.75 -4.36
N SER A 334 10.07 -3.88 -3.66
CA SER A 334 11.09 -4.91 -3.91
C SER A 334 10.88 -5.70 -5.22
N CYS A 335 9.68 -5.71 -5.78
CA CYS A 335 9.35 -6.51 -6.97
C CYS A 335 9.82 -5.91 -8.30
N ALA A 336 10.35 -4.68 -8.31
CA ALA A 336 10.94 -4.07 -9.51
C ALA A 336 11.97 -3.00 -9.12
N PRO A 337 12.88 -2.59 -10.02
CA PRO A 337 13.83 -1.52 -9.76
C PRO A 337 13.11 -0.23 -9.35
N ALA A 338 13.52 0.34 -8.23
CA ALA A 338 12.92 1.52 -7.62
C ALA A 338 13.91 2.69 -7.58
N ILE A 339 13.36 3.89 -7.47
CA ILE A 339 14.11 5.14 -7.32
C ILE A 339 13.54 5.94 -6.16
N GLN A 340 14.39 6.67 -5.45
CA GLN A 340 14.00 7.59 -4.39
C GLN A 340 13.96 9.02 -4.92
N LEU A 341 12.79 9.66 -4.90
CA LEU A 341 12.66 11.06 -5.30
C LEU A 341 13.35 11.98 -4.28
N SER A 342 13.61 13.24 -4.67
CA SER A 342 14.18 14.27 -3.77
C SER A 342 13.36 14.48 -2.49
N CYS A 343 12.04 14.22 -2.53
CA CYS A 343 11.17 14.28 -1.36
C CYS A 343 11.27 13.07 -0.40
N GLY A 344 12.11 12.08 -0.72
CA GLY A 344 12.38 10.89 0.10
C GLY A 344 11.47 9.69 -0.17
N HIS A 345 10.40 9.84 -0.94
CA HIS A 345 9.49 8.74 -1.32
C HIS A 345 10.05 7.90 -2.46
N VAL A 346 9.73 6.61 -2.44
CA VAL A 346 10.26 5.59 -3.33
C VAL A 346 9.15 5.03 -4.24
N PHE A 347 9.46 4.89 -5.53
CA PHE A 347 8.55 4.36 -6.54
C PHE A 347 9.32 3.49 -7.53
N HIS A 348 8.64 2.57 -8.22
CA HIS A 348 9.26 1.84 -9.33
C HIS A 348 9.69 2.82 -10.43
N TYR A 349 10.89 2.62 -10.95
CA TYR A 349 11.44 3.45 -12.02
C TYR A 349 10.55 3.47 -13.27
N HIS A 350 10.08 2.29 -13.71
CA HIS A 350 9.22 2.19 -14.88
C HIS A 350 7.86 2.90 -14.67
N CYS A 351 7.35 2.89 -13.44
CA CYS A 351 6.10 3.57 -13.09
C CYS A 351 6.24 5.08 -13.23
N CYS A 352 7.31 5.67 -12.67
CA CYS A 352 7.61 7.09 -12.84
C CYS A 352 7.76 7.46 -14.32
N LYS A 353 8.52 6.67 -15.09
CA LYS A 353 8.70 6.87 -16.53
C LYS A 353 7.35 6.86 -17.27
N THR A 354 6.50 5.87 -17.00
CA THR A 354 5.20 5.72 -17.65
C THR A 354 4.26 6.90 -17.36
N VAL A 355 4.22 7.36 -16.10
CA VAL A 355 3.37 8.51 -15.71
C VAL A 355 3.83 9.78 -16.40
N LEU A 356 5.14 10.07 -16.40
CA LEU A 356 5.67 11.27 -17.02
C LEU A 356 5.51 11.24 -18.55
N SER A 357 5.73 10.10 -19.20
CA SER A 357 5.54 9.97 -20.65
C SER A 357 4.08 10.09 -21.09
N ARG A 358 3.12 9.62 -20.26
CA ARG A 358 1.68 9.75 -20.56
C ARG A 358 1.14 11.16 -20.30
N SER A 359 1.87 11.98 -19.55
CA SER A 359 1.49 13.36 -19.24
C SER A 359 0.14 13.44 -18.50
N TRP A 360 -0.75 14.34 -18.91
CA TRP A 360 -2.06 14.55 -18.29
C TRP A 360 -3.18 13.80 -19.02
N SER A 361 -4.24 13.48 -18.28
CA SER A 361 -5.46 12.91 -18.83
C SER A 361 -6.42 14.00 -19.30
N GLY A 362 -6.97 13.85 -20.50
CA GLY A 362 -7.96 14.76 -21.06
C GLY A 362 -7.34 15.93 -21.84
N PRO A 363 -8.18 16.82 -22.41
CA PRO A 363 -7.72 17.86 -23.32
C PRO A 363 -7.07 19.04 -22.58
N ARG A 364 -7.54 19.36 -21.35
CA ARG A 364 -6.99 20.46 -20.53
C ARG A 364 -5.62 20.06 -19.99
N ILE A 365 -4.62 20.92 -20.19
CA ILE A 365 -3.29 20.78 -19.62
C ILE A 365 -3.40 20.87 -18.10
N THR A 366 -2.90 19.85 -17.41
CA THR A 366 -2.76 19.83 -15.94
C THR A 366 -1.41 19.24 -15.58
N PHE A 367 -0.85 19.62 -14.42
CA PHE A 367 0.50 19.21 -14.02
C PHE A 367 0.53 18.30 -12.78
N GLY A 368 -0.63 17.80 -12.35
CA GLY A 368 -0.70 16.94 -11.16
C GLY A 368 0.06 15.61 -11.32
N PHE A 369 0.30 15.15 -12.56
CA PHE A 369 1.00 13.91 -12.86
C PHE A 369 2.52 13.99 -12.63
N SER A 370 3.11 15.19 -12.61
CA SER A 370 4.53 15.41 -12.31
C SER A 370 4.81 15.65 -10.82
N LEU A 371 3.79 15.49 -9.96
CA LEU A 371 3.89 15.60 -8.51
C LEU A 371 3.90 14.21 -7.86
N CYS A 372 4.62 14.10 -6.74
CA CYS A 372 4.68 12.89 -5.93
C CYS A 372 3.26 12.44 -5.51
N PRO A 373 2.85 11.19 -5.79
CA PRO A 373 1.54 10.67 -5.40
C PRO A 373 1.22 10.79 -3.90
N ILE A 374 2.25 10.72 -3.05
CA ILE A 374 2.14 10.69 -1.59
C ILE A 374 2.09 12.11 -0.99
N CYS A 375 3.14 12.91 -1.17
CA CYS A 375 3.27 14.23 -0.53
C CYS A 375 3.00 15.44 -1.44
N LYS A 376 2.73 15.23 -2.73
CA LYS A 376 2.50 16.29 -3.73
C LYS A 376 3.69 17.22 -4.00
N ALA A 377 4.88 16.96 -3.45
CA ALA A 377 6.10 17.64 -3.87
C ALA A 377 6.44 17.32 -5.34
N PRO A 378 7.12 18.21 -6.08
CA PRO A 378 7.56 17.93 -7.45
C PRO A 378 8.37 16.64 -7.55
N MET A 379 8.11 15.81 -8.56
CA MET A 379 8.93 14.64 -8.82
C MET A 379 10.28 15.09 -9.37
N GLU A 380 11.35 14.77 -8.65
CA GLU A 380 12.72 15.05 -9.09
C GLU A 380 13.62 13.85 -8.85
N HIS A 381 14.34 13.48 -9.91
CA HIS A 381 15.37 12.45 -9.87
C HIS A 381 16.29 12.62 -11.08
N PRO A 382 17.62 12.42 -10.98
CA PRO A 382 18.56 12.61 -12.09
C PRO A 382 18.16 11.84 -13.35
N VAL A 383 17.74 10.58 -13.23
CA VAL A 383 17.37 9.76 -14.40
C VAL A 383 16.02 10.11 -15.03
N LEU A 384 15.23 10.97 -14.39
CA LEU A 384 13.96 11.46 -14.94
C LEU A 384 14.12 12.84 -15.60
N ARG A 385 15.31 13.46 -15.53
CA ARG A 385 15.55 14.84 -15.98
C ARG A 385 15.12 15.07 -17.43
N GLU A 386 15.47 14.16 -18.33
CA GLU A 386 15.11 14.25 -19.76
C GLU A 386 13.60 14.31 -20.00
N LEU A 387 12.80 13.64 -19.15
CA LEU A 387 11.33 13.68 -19.23
C LEU A 387 10.76 14.90 -18.52
N LEU A 388 11.38 15.34 -17.43
CA LEU A 388 10.91 16.46 -16.61
C LEU A 388 11.17 17.82 -17.26
N GLU A 389 12.29 17.98 -17.98
CA GLU A 389 12.67 19.25 -18.61
C GLU A 389 11.60 19.81 -19.56
N PRO A 390 11.08 19.05 -20.55
CA PRO A 390 10.01 19.55 -21.42
C PRO A 390 8.70 19.84 -20.66
N ILE A 391 8.42 19.07 -19.59
CA ILE A 391 7.23 19.31 -18.74
C ILE A 391 7.37 20.64 -17.98
N ARG A 392 8.56 20.93 -17.45
CA ARG A 392 8.87 22.19 -16.75
C ARG A 392 8.79 23.38 -17.71
N ALA A 393 9.34 23.25 -18.91
CA ALA A 393 9.24 24.28 -19.95
C ALA A 393 7.77 24.58 -20.31
N LEU A 394 6.94 23.54 -20.46
CA LEU A 394 5.50 23.71 -20.71
C LEU A 394 4.79 24.36 -19.52
N PHE A 395 5.13 23.98 -18.29
CA PHE A 395 4.58 24.58 -17.08
C PHE A 395 4.85 26.09 -17.02
N GLU A 396 6.10 26.51 -17.24
CA GLU A 396 6.47 27.92 -17.23
C GLU A 396 5.84 28.70 -18.39
N ASP A 397 5.70 28.10 -19.59
CA ASP A 397 5.00 28.75 -20.70
C ASP A 397 3.51 28.98 -20.40
N VAL A 398 2.82 27.97 -19.84
CA VAL A 398 1.40 28.08 -19.45
C VAL A 398 1.24 29.10 -18.33
N LYS A 399 2.07 29.05 -17.29
CA LYS A 399 2.06 29.98 -16.16
C LYS A 399 2.26 31.43 -16.59
N ARG A 400 3.24 31.68 -17.46
CA ARG A 400 3.51 33.01 -18.03
C ARG A 400 2.31 33.55 -18.82
N LYS A 401 1.70 32.72 -19.67
CA LYS A 401 0.51 33.11 -20.45
C LYS A 401 -0.70 33.36 -19.55
N ALA A 402 -0.88 32.54 -18.52
CA ALA A 402 -1.99 32.67 -17.58
C ALA A 402 -1.90 33.98 -16.79
N LEU A 403 -0.70 34.32 -16.32
CA LEU A 403 -0.42 35.59 -15.65
C LEU A 403 -0.67 36.80 -16.57
N MET A 404 -0.16 36.75 -17.80
CA MET A 404 -0.38 37.83 -18.77
C MET A 404 -1.88 38.05 -19.06
N ARG A 405 -2.66 36.95 -19.14
CA ARG A 405 -4.11 37.03 -19.31
C ARG A 405 -4.80 37.62 -18.08
N LEU A 406 -4.35 37.24 -16.88
CA LEU A 406 -4.88 37.76 -15.61
C LEU A 406 -4.67 39.28 -15.48
N GLU A 407 -3.48 39.76 -15.87
CA GLU A 407 -3.14 41.18 -15.88
C GLU A 407 -3.99 41.96 -16.89
N TYR A 408 -4.14 41.43 -18.10
CA TYR A 408 -4.96 42.03 -19.17
C TYR A 408 -6.43 42.16 -18.78
N GLU A 409 -7.00 41.16 -18.08
CA GLU A 409 -8.37 41.21 -17.57
C GLU A 409 -8.51 42.09 -16.32
N GLY A 410 -7.43 42.67 -15.79
CA GLY A 410 -7.45 43.50 -14.58
C GLY A 410 -7.70 42.72 -13.29
N LEU A 411 -7.70 41.38 -13.34
CA LEU A 411 -8.03 40.49 -12.23
C LEU A 411 -6.85 40.22 -11.28
N HIS A 412 -5.68 40.79 -11.56
CA HIS A 412 -4.50 40.72 -10.68
C HIS A 412 -4.73 41.38 -9.30
N ARG A 413 -5.77 42.21 -9.15
CA ARG A 413 -6.19 42.83 -7.88
C ARG A 413 -7.43 42.20 -7.25
N ALA A 414 -7.89 41.05 -7.77
CA ALA A 414 -9.07 40.39 -7.25
C ALA A 414 -8.92 40.08 -5.75
N GLU A 415 -10.02 40.12 -5.00
CA GLU A 415 -10.05 39.83 -3.56
C GLU A 415 -9.43 38.47 -3.21
N ALA A 416 -9.53 37.50 -4.13
CA ALA A 416 -8.90 36.18 -3.97
C ALA A 416 -7.37 36.21 -3.84
N ILE A 417 -6.72 37.30 -4.27
CA ILE A 417 -5.27 37.52 -4.26
C ILE A 417 -4.87 38.58 -3.21
N THR A 418 -5.68 39.62 -3.03
CA THR A 418 -5.35 40.77 -2.17
C THR A 418 -5.80 40.61 -0.73
N THR A 419 -6.80 39.77 -0.44
CA THR A 419 -7.35 39.60 0.91
C THR A 419 -6.49 38.65 1.76
N PRO A 420 -5.94 39.09 2.90
CA PRO A 420 -5.21 38.21 3.83
C PRO A 420 -6.09 37.04 4.28
N GLY A 421 -5.58 35.82 4.13
CA GLY A 421 -6.32 34.59 4.44
C GLY A 421 -7.10 33.98 3.27
N ALA A 422 -7.17 34.64 2.10
CA ALA A 422 -7.69 34.03 0.89
C ALA A 422 -6.77 32.91 0.37
N ARG A 423 -7.35 31.94 -0.34
CA ARG A 423 -6.63 30.74 -0.84
C ARG A 423 -5.40 31.06 -1.71
N PHE A 424 -5.42 32.19 -2.43
CA PHE A 424 -4.33 32.63 -3.30
C PHE A 424 -3.74 33.98 -2.87
N TYR A 425 -3.83 34.31 -1.59
CA TYR A 425 -3.22 35.51 -1.05
C TYR A 425 -1.75 35.60 -1.45
N ASP A 426 -1.38 36.73 -2.08
CA ASP A 426 -0.04 37.00 -2.61
C ASP A 426 0.48 35.97 -3.63
N ASN A 427 -0.41 35.23 -4.30
CA ASN A 427 -0.05 34.24 -5.31
C ASN A 427 -0.94 34.33 -6.59
N PRO A 428 -0.74 35.38 -7.41
CA PRO A 428 -1.51 35.59 -8.63
C PRO A 428 -1.29 34.46 -9.66
N ALA A 429 -0.12 33.83 -9.66
CA ALA A 429 0.21 32.74 -10.59
C ALA A 429 -0.63 31.49 -10.34
N ALA A 430 -0.77 31.09 -9.08
CA ALA A 430 -1.60 29.95 -8.71
C ALA A 430 -3.09 30.22 -9.02
N PHE A 431 -3.57 31.44 -8.77
CA PHE A 431 -4.93 31.84 -9.14
C PHE A 431 -5.17 31.77 -10.65
N ALA A 432 -4.24 32.31 -11.45
CA ALA A 432 -4.32 32.29 -12.91
C ALA A 432 -4.32 30.86 -13.47
N MET A 433 -3.44 29.99 -12.96
CA MET A 433 -3.32 28.59 -13.37
C MET A 433 -4.57 27.76 -13.04
N GLU A 434 -5.25 28.07 -11.93
CA GLU A 434 -6.50 27.40 -11.57
C GLU A 434 -7.69 27.90 -12.40
N ARG A 435 -7.76 29.22 -12.61
CA ARG A 435 -8.84 29.91 -13.34
C ARG A 435 -8.84 29.59 -14.83
N TYR A 436 -7.70 29.70 -15.49
CA TYR A 436 -7.61 29.54 -16.95
C TYR A 436 -7.34 28.09 -17.35
N ALA A 437 -7.96 27.67 -18.45
CA ALA A 437 -7.72 26.37 -19.06
C ALA A 437 -6.87 26.54 -20.32
N TYR A 438 -5.74 25.84 -20.37
CA TYR A 438 -4.87 25.79 -21.54
C TYR A 438 -4.93 24.42 -22.19
N TYR A 439 -4.75 24.41 -23.52
CA TYR A 439 -4.79 23.23 -24.38
C TYR A 439 -3.59 23.25 -25.33
N VAL A 440 -3.09 22.08 -25.72
CA VAL A 440 -2.02 21.99 -26.72
C VAL A 440 -2.65 22.05 -28.11
N CYS A 441 -2.30 23.06 -28.90
CA CYS A 441 -2.77 23.17 -30.28
C CYS A 441 -2.26 21.98 -31.11
N TYR A 442 -3.17 21.27 -31.79
CA TYR A 442 -2.79 20.12 -32.61
C TYR A 442 -1.80 20.48 -33.73
N LYS A 443 -1.93 21.67 -34.33
CA LYS A 443 -1.12 22.14 -35.46
C LYS A 443 0.25 22.67 -35.02
N CYS A 444 0.29 23.64 -34.11
CA CYS A 444 1.54 24.32 -33.75
C CYS A 444 2.23 23.78 -32.48
N LYS A 445 1.60 22.82 -31.78
CA LYS A 445 2.07 22.21 -30.52
C LYS A 445 2.32 23.20 -29.36
N LYS A 446 1.83 24.43 -29.47
CA LYS A 446 1.93 25.46 -28.41
C LYS A 446 0.70 25.40 -27.49
N ALA A 447 0.90 25.78 -26.22
CA ALA A 447 -0.20 25.97 -25.28
C ALA A 447 -1.03 27.21 -25.64
N MET A 448 -2.34 27.05 -25.77
CA MET A 448 -3.30 28.11 -26.09
C MET A 448 -4.50 28.05 -25.14
N ALA A 449 -5.01 29.21 -24.73
CA ALA A 449 -6.29 29.33 -24.06
C ALA A 449 -7.40 29.44 -25.13
N PRO A 450 -8.59 28.87 -24.91
CA PRO A 450 -9.74 29.11 -25.78
C PRO A 450 -10.11 30.60 -25.71
N SER A 451 -10.42 31.17 -26.87
CA SER A 451 -10.84 32.56 -27.04
C SER A 451 -12.17 32.85 -26.36
#